data_AF-A0A930QPZ3-F1
#
_entry.id   AF-A0A930QPZ3-F1
#
_cell.length_a   1.000
_cell.length_b   1.000
_cell.length_c   1.000
_cell.angle_alpha   90.00
_cell.angle_beta   90.00
_cell.angle_gamma   90.00
#
_symmetry.space_group_name_H-M   'P 1'
#
loop_
_entity.id
_entity.type
_entity.pdbx_description
1 polymer ?
#
loop_
_entity_poly.entity_id
_entity_poly.type
_entity_poly.pdbx_seq_one_letter_code
_entity_poly.pdbx_strand_id
1 'polypeptide(L)' 'MTEIIIIRHGETEWNKTGRFQGQSDVPLSPEGHAQAALLGQHLDVDHA' A
#
# COMPACT_ATOMS: atom_id res chain seq x y z
N MET A 1 9.56 -24.57 2.07
CA MET A 1 8.99 -23.83 0.93
C MET A 1 9.27 -22.36 1.19
N THR A 2 9.70 -21.58 0.20
CA THR A 2 9.84 -20.11 0.39
C THR A 2 8.65 -19.43 -0.24
N GLU A 3 7.95 -18.61 0.55
CA GLU A 3 6.85 -17.77 0.07
C GLU A 3 7.33 -16.33 -0.14
N ILE A 4 6.84 -15.69 -1.20
CA ILE A 4 7.14 -14.29 -1.51
C ILE A 4 5.83 -13.56 -1.75
N ILE A 5 5.59 -12.51 -0.97
CA ILE A 5 4.40 -11.66 -1.08
C ILE A 5 4.86 -10.27 -1.57
N ILE A 6 4.22 -9.78 -2.64
CA ILE A 6 4.50 -8.45 -3.21
C ILE A 6 3.27 -7.58 -3.05
N ILE A 7 3.44 -6.43 -2.41
CA ILE A 7 2.38 -5.48 -2.09
C ILE A 7 2.74 -4.12 -2.68
N ARG A 8 1.78 -3.47 -3.34
CA ARG A 8 1.90 -2.06 -3.70
C ARG A 8 1.49 -1.18 -2.51
N HIS A 9 2.17 -0.05 -2.31
CA HIS A 9 1.75 0.95 -1.32
C HIS A 9 0.30 1.43 -1.57
N GLY A 10 -0.34 1.95 -0.52
CA GLY A 10 -1.69 2.53 -0.62
C GLY A 10 -1.75 3.79 -1.49
N GLU A 11 -2.96 4.24 -1.79
CA GLU A 11 -3.19 5.47 -2.55
C GLU A 11 -2.49 6.68 -1.90
N THR A 12 -2.00 7.57 -2.73
CA THR A 12 -1.55 8.92 -2.37
C THR A 12 -2.40 9.97 -3.09
N GLU A 13 -2.39 11.22 -2.61
CA GLU A 13 -3.09 12.32 -3.27
C GLU A 13 -2.67 12.53 -4.74
N TRP A 14 -1.42 12.16 -5.08
CA TRP A 14 -0.91 12.28 -6.44
C TRP A 14 -1.41 11.15 -7.34
N ASN A 15 -1.64 9.95 -6.81
CA ASN A 15 -2.31 8.89 -7.58
C ASN A 15 -3.75 9.32 -7.92
N LYS A 16 -4.47 9.85 -6.93
CA LYS A 16 -5.85 10.34 -7.08
C LYS A 16 -5.99 11.46 -8.11
N THR A 17 -5.00 12.35 -8.18
CA THR A 17 -4.97 13.48 -9.11
C THR A 17 -4.19 13.23 -10.40
N GLY A 18 -3.73 12.00 -10.64
CA GLY A 18 -3.00 11.62 -11.86
C GLY A 18 -1.62 12.27 -12.01
N ARG A 19 -0.98 12.66 -10.91
CA ARG A 19 0.34 13.30 -10.90
C ARG A 19 1.45 12.25 -10.80
N PHE A 20 2.50 12.45 -11.60
CA PHE A 20 3.70 11.61 -11.55
C PHE A 20 4.52 11.91 -10.28
N GLN A 21 4.83 10.90 -9.48
CA GLN A 21 5.58 11.03 -8.22
C GLN A 21 7.09 10.95 -8.38
N GLY A 22 7.59 10.06 -9.26
CA GLY A 22 9.01 9.79 -9.36
C GLY A 22 9.61 9.34 -8.01
N GLN A 23 10.65 10.03 -7.57
CA GLN A 23 11.33 9.77 -6.29
C GLN A 23 10.83 10.68 -5.15
N SER A 24 9.72 11.39 -5.34
CA SER A 24 9.15 12.28 -4.34
C SER A 24 8.53 11.48 -3.20
N ASP A 25 8.76 11.92 -1.96
CA ASP A 25 8.12 11.34 -0.77
C ASP A 25 6.75 11.98 -0.54
N VAL A 26 5.72 11.40 -1.16
CA VAL A 26 4.33 11.88 -1.06
C VAL A 26 3.58 10.98 -0.07
N PRO A 27 2.94 11.56 0.96
CA PRO A 27 2.22 10.77 1.95
C PRO A 27 1.01 10.04 1.34
N LEU A 28 0.58 8.97 2.01
CA LEU A 28 -0.67 8.29 1.70
C LEU A 28 -1.86 9.24 1.86
N SER A 29 -2.89 9.06 1.05
CA SER A 29 -4.20 9.68 1.26
C SER A 29 -4.89 9.03 2.48
N PRO A 30 -5.94 9.64 3.05
CA PRO A 30 -6.78 8.98 4.05
C PRO A 30 -7.28 7.61 3.57
N GLU A 31 -7.64 7.50 2.28
CA GLU A 31 -8.00 6.24 1.64
C GLU A 31 -6.83 5.27 1.56
N GLY A 32 -5.62 5.74 1.25
CA GLY A 32 -4.40 4.92 1.27
C GLY A 32 -4.07 4.34 2.65
N HIS A 33 -4.29 5.10 3.71
CA HIS A 33 -4.17 4.59 5.09
C HIS A 33 -5.22 3.52 5.40
N ALA A 34 -6.48 3.72 4.98
CA ALA A 34 -7.53 2.72 5.15
C ALA A 34 -7.21 1.43 4.37
N GLN A 35 -6.68 1.54 3.14
CA GLN A 35 -6.22 0.39 2.35
C GLN A 35 -5.12 -0.39 3.07
N ALA A 36 -4.12 0.29 3.62
CA ALA A 36 -3.03 -0.36 4.37
C ALA A 36 -3.56 -1.07 5.62
N ALA A 37 -4.51 -0.47 6.34
CA ALA A 37 -5.13 -1.08 7.52
C ALA A 37 -5.95 -2.33 7.15
N LEU A 38 -6.74 -2.28 6.08
CA LEU A 38 -7.51 -3.42 5.60
C LEU A 38 -6.59 -4.54 5.12
N LEU A 39 -5.51 -4.20 4.41
CA LEU A 39 -4.51 -5.18 4.00
C LEU A 39 -3.90 -5.89 5.21
N GLY A 40 -3.52 -5.14 6.25
CA GLY A 40 -3.00 -5.74 7.48
C GLY A 40 -3.97 -6.68 8.19
N GLN A 41 -5.28 -6.50 8.02
CA GLN A 41 -6.30 -7.42 8.54
C GLN A 41 -6.46 -8.69 7.70
N HIS A 42 -6.16 -8.63 6.40
CA HIS A 42 -6.34 -9.75 5.46
C HIS A 42 -5.05 -10.51 5.18
N LEU A 43 -3.90 -9.94 5.54
CA LEU A 43 -2.62 -10.58 5.40
C LEU A 43 -2.47 -11.62 6.51
N ASP A 44 -2.80 -12.86 6.19
CA ASP A 44 -2.46 -14.00 7.03
C ASP A 44 -0.97 -14.32 6.82
N VAL A 45 -0.15 -13.94 7.80
CA VAL A 45 1.28 -14.26 7.81
C VAL A 45 1.56 -15.56 8.59
N ASP A 46 0.51 -16.22 9.10
CA ASP A 46 0.62 -17.45 9.86
C ASP A 46 0.48 -18.68 8.93
N HIS A 47 1.44 -18.83 8.03
CA HIS A 47 1.75 -20.11 7.37
C HIS A 47 3.06 -20.69 7.91
N ALA A 48 3.19 -20.72 9.25
CA ALA A 48 4.25 -21.41 9.98
C ALA A 48 3.88 -22.87 10.27
#